data_AF-A0A0E0CCJ7-F1
#
_entry.id   AF-A0A0E0CCJ7-F1
#
_cell.length_a   1.000
_cell.length_b   1.000
_cell.length_c   1.000
_cell.angle_alpha   90.00
_cell.angle_beta   90.00
_cell.angle_gamma   90.00
#
_symmetry.space_group_name_H-M   'P 1'
#
loop_
_entity.id
_entity.type
_entity.pdbx_description
1 polymer ?
#
loop_
_entity_poly.entity_id
_entity_poly.type
_entity_poly.pdbx_seq_one_letter_code
_entity_poly.pdbx_strand_id
1 'polypeptide(L)'
;MAIFLSIVLLSMAQLPSLVAGTGRPRVIIIGAGISSTHTSISVGKRLSEAGITDILILEATDHIGGRMHKQRFAGVNVEIGANWVEGVNGEKMNPIWHIVNSTLKLRNFLSDFDSLAQNVYKNGGLCDAAYVQKRIDLADEADKSGENLSATLHPSGRDDMSILSMQRLNNHLPNGPSSPVDMAVDYFTYDYEFAEPPRVTSLRNSVPLPTFTDFGDDSYFVADQRGYEAVVYYLAGQYLEVDMSGNIVDARLHLNKVVREISYSSTGVTVKTEDNSTYQADYVMVSASLGVLQSDLIQFKPQLPVSSMSNCPYMFNSWKILAIYQFDMAVYTKIFEFEKQYPDANVLLVTVTDEESRRIEQQPDSQTKAEIMEVVRSMFPDEDVPDATDILVPRWWSDRFFRGSFSNWPIGVSRYEYDQLRAPVGRVYFTGEHTSERYNGYVHGAFLAGIDSAEILINCAQKKMCKYNVGGKHG
;
A
#
# COMPACT_ATOMS: atom_id res chain seq x y z
N MET A 1 81.06 19.05 34.68
CA MET A 1 79.92 19.99 34.56
C MET A 1 80.24 20.95 33.43
N ALA A 2 79.45 21.14 32.36
CA ALA A 2 78.19 20.54 31.95
C ALA A 2 78.14 20.63 30.40
N ILE A 3 77.64 19.58 29.75
CA ILE A 3 77.41 19.47 28.31
C ILE A 3 75.98 19.94 28.06
N PHE A 4 75.77 20.97 27.22
CA PHE A 4 74.44 21.36 26.77
C PHE A 4 74.10 20.62 25.48
N LEU A 5 73.13 19.71 25.57
CA LEU A 5 72.50 19.01 24.45
C LEU A 5 71.39 19.90 23.86
N SER A 6 71.47 20.20 22.57
CA SER A 6 70.39 20.84 21.81
C SER A 6 69.37 19.77 21.40
N ILE A 7 68.16 19.82 21.96
CA ILE A 7 67.03 18.96 21.59
C ILE A 7 66.28 19.62 20.43
N VAL A 8 66.31 18.97 19.26
CA VAL A 8 65.45 19.30 18.11
C VAL A 8 64.09 18.66 18.33
N LEU A 9 63.06 19.48 18.55
CA LEU A 9 61.66 19.07 18.61
C LEU A 9 61.12 18.87 17.19
N LEU A 10 60.94 17.61 16.78
CA LEU A 10 60.15 17.24 15.60
C LEU A 10 58.65 17.35 15.94
N SER A 11 57.97 18.34 15.38
CA SER A 11 56.50 18.39 15.38
C SER A 11 55.97 17.38 14.36
N MET A 12 55.48 16.23 14.83
CA MET A 12 54.66 15.34 14.00
C MET A 12 53.32 16.04 13.71
N ALA A 13 53.13 16.45 12.45
CA ALA A 13 51.83 16.84 11.95
C ALA A 13 50.91 15.61 11.99
N GLN A 14 49.87 15.67 12.81
CA GLN A 14 48.79 14.66 12.81
C GLN A 14 48.01 14.81 11.51
N LEU A 15 48.28 13.93 10.55
CA LEU A 15 47.36 13.66 9.46
C LEU A 15 46.06 13.11 10.06
N PRO A 16 44.87 13.63 9.70
CA PRO A 16 43.63 13.01 10.12
C PRO A 16 43.56 11.62 9.50
N SER A 17 43.62 10.61 10.35
CA SER A 17 43.36 9.23 9.99
C SER A 17 41.96 9.16 9.39
N LEU A 18 41.86 8.88 8.09
CA LEU A 18 40.63 8.35 7.50
C LEU A 18 40.41 6.97 8.13
N VAL A 19 39.74 6.96 9.28
CA VAL A 19 39.15 5.75 9.83
C VAL A 19 38.01 5.39 8.88
N ALA A 20 38.30 4.52 7.91
CA ALA A 20 37.26 3.76 7.25
C ALA A 20 36.56 2.94 8.35
N GLY A 21 35.40 3.42 8.79
CA GLY A 21 34.65 2.82 9.88
C GLY A 21 34.38 1.35 9.59
N THR A 22 34.89 0.49 10.46
CA THR A 22 34.57 -0.94 10.58
C THR A 22 33.21 -1.16 11.26
N GLY A 23 32.35 -0.13 11.29
CA GLY A 23 31.01 -0.17 11.87
C GLY A 23 30.04 -0.91 10.95
N ARG A 24 29.16 -1.68 11.56
CA ARG A 24 28.03 -2.29 10.84
C ARG A 24 27.12 -1.15 10.34
N PRO A 25 26.61 -1.20 9.10
CA PRO A 25 25.86 -0.08 8.54
C PRO A 25 24.60 0.22 9.36
N ARG A 26 24.26 1.49 9.50
CA ARG A 26 23.01 1.93 10.13
C ARG A 26 21.94 2.17 9.09
N VAL A 27 20.70 1.72 9.36
CA VAL A 27 19.55 1.90 8.47
C VAL A 27 18.43 2.64 9.19
N ILE A 28 17.96 3.74 8.60
CA ILE A 28 16.72 4.39 9.04
C ILE A 28 15.56 3.86 8.20
N ILE A 29 14.43 3.52 8.83
CA ILE A 29 13.20 3.11 8.18
C ILE A 29 12.14 4.16 8.50
N ILE A 30 11.46 4.67 7.46
CA ILE A 30 10.47 5.74 7.57
C ILE A 30 9.08 5.14 7.35
N GLY A 31 8.30 5.07 8.44
CA GLY A 31 7.04 4.36 8.55
C GLY A 31 7.19 3.04 9.30
N ALA A 32 6.15 2.64 10.04
CA ALA A 32 6.03 1.39 10.77
C ALA A 32 4.76 0.60 10.36
N GLY A 33 4.47 0.60 9.05
CA GLY A 33 3.42 -0.23 8.46
C GLY A 33 3.88 -1.67 8.24
N ILE A 34 3.03 -2.50 7.61
CA ILE A 34 3.35 -3.92 7.39
C ILE A 34 4.64 -4.13 6.58
N SER A 35 4.86 -3.36 5.50
CA SER A 35 6.09 -3.44 4.71
C SER A 35 7.31 -3.11 5.56
N SER A 36 7.23 -2.07 6.38
CA SER A 36 8.31 -1.62 7.26
C SER A 36 8.62 -2.63 8.35
N THR A 37 7.61 -3.23 8.98
CA THR A 37 7.83 -4.28 9.98
C THR A 37 8.50 -5.50 9.36
N HIS A 38 8.07 -5.92 8.16
CA HIS A 38 8.72 -7.03 7.50
C HIS A 38 10.08 -6.68 6.91
N THR A 39 10.31 -5.46 6.41
CA THR A 39 11.65 -4.99 6.10
C THR A 39 12.52 -5.05 7.35
N SER A 40 12.02 -4.59 8.49
CA SER A 40 12.77 -4.61 9.75
C SER A 40 13.01 -6.02 10.27
N ILE A 41 12.09 -6.96 10.07
CA ILE A 41 12.32 -8.39 10.31
C ILE A 41 13.34 -8.93 9.32
N SER A 42 13.22 -8.67 8.01
CA SER A 42 14.13 -9.21 7.00
C SER A 42 15.53 -8.66 7.18
N VAL A 43 15.67 -7.34 7.37
CA VAL A 43 16.89 -6.67 7.81
C VAL A 43 17.33 -7.28 9.14
N GLY A 44 16.54 -7.25 10.20
CA GLY A 44 16.90 -7.75 11.52
C GLY A 44 17.22 -9.26 11.60
N LYS A 45 16.58 -10.13 10.84
CA LYS A 45 16.75 -11.60 10.82
C LYS A 45 17.87 -12.00 9.88
N ARG A 46 17.78 -11.59 8.61
CA ARG A 46 18.78 -11.89 7.58
C ARG A 46 20.10 -11.16 7.86
N LEU A 47 20.03 -10.07 8.62
CA LEU A 47 21.20 -9.35 9.09
C LEU A 47 21.52 -9.54 10.56
N SER A 48 20.71 -10.16 11.43
CA SER A 48 21.26 -10.71 12.68
C SER A 48 22.23 -11.85 12.36
N GLU A 49 21.89 -12.68 11.36
CA GLU A 49 22.80 -13.66 10.75
C GLU A 49 24.03 -13.01 10.08
N ALA A 50 23.97 -11.71 9.77
CA ALA A 50 25.00 -11.01 8.98
C ALA A 50 25.46 -9.65 9.58
N GLY A 51 25.20 -9.42 10.87
CA GLY A 51 25.57 -8.25 11.69
C GLY A 51 24.67 -6.99 11.75
N ILE A 52 23.81 -6.64 10.80
CA ILE A 52 23.14 -5.31 10.76
C ILE A 52 21.91 -5.26 11.69
N THR A 53 22.13 -4.82 12.92
CA THR A 53 21.08 -4.61 13.94
C THR A 53 20.84 -3.15 14.29
N ASP A 54 21.65 -2.25 13.74
CA ASP A 54 21.55 -0.80 13.94
C ASP A 54 20.46 -0.21 13.04
N ILE A 55 19.21 -0.42 13.47
CA ILE A 55 18.00 0.02 12.80
C ILE A 55 17.34 1.11 13.65
N LEU A 56 16.84 2.16 13.01
CA LEU A 56 15.96 3.15 13.62
C LEU A 56 14.69 3.28 12.78
N ILE A 57 13.53 3.12 13.40
CA ILE A 57 12.21 3.23 12.78
C ILE A 57 11.59 4.55 13.24
N LEU A 58 11.21 5.39 12.28
CA LEU A 58 10.55 6.67 12.51
C LEU A 58 9.12 6.58 11.97
N GLU A 59 8.14 6.54 12.85
CA GLU A 59 6.71 6.47 12.52
C GLU A 59 6.06 7.83 12.79
N ALA A 60 5.27 8.30 11.83
CA ALA A 60 4.66 9.63 11.90
C ALA A 60 3.54 9.70 12.95
N THR A 61 2.77 8.62 13.07
CA THR A 61 1.65 8.49 14.01
C THR A 61 2.10 8.02 15.39
N ASP A 62 1.16 7.91 16.32
CA ASP A 62 1.37 7.40 17.68
C ASP A 62 1.17 5.88 17.81
N HIS A 63 1.11 5.17 16.67
CA HIS A 63 0.93 3.71 16.62
C HIS A 63 1.65 3.09 15.41
N ILE A 64 1.86 1.78 15.42
CA ILE A 64 2.28 1.02 14.23
C ILE A 64 1.07 0.43 13.51
N GLY A 65 1.24 -0.06 12.28
CA GLY A 65 0.16 -0.70 11.50
C GLY A 65 -0.15 0.04 10.20
N GLY A 66 -0.12 1.37 10.24
CA GLY A 66 -0.41 2.21 9.08
C GLY A 66 -1.84 1.99 8.57
N ARG A 67 -1.97 1.51 7.32
CA ARG A 67 -3.28 1.25 6.68
C ARG A 67 -3.96 -0.05 7.13
N MET A 68 -3.34 -0.80 8.05
CA MET A 68 -4.02 -1.82 8.83
C MET A 68 -4.30 -1.19 10.19
N HIS A 69 -5.50 -0.65 10.36
CA HIS A 69 -5.86 0.05 11.58
C HIS A 69 -7.35 -0.11 11.88
N LYS A 70 -7.63 -0.35 13.16
CA LYS A 70 -9.00 -0.48 13.68
C LYS A 70 -9.43 0.81 14.39
N GLN A 71 -10.73 1.04 14.45
CA GLN A 71 -11.33 2.10 15.26
C GLN A 71 -12.52 1.55 16.03
N ARG A 72 -12.74 2.07 17.24
CA ARG A 72 -13.94 1.74 18.01
C ARG A 72 -15.15 2.50 17.46
N PHE A 73 -16.19 1.77 17.09
CA PHE A 73 -17.44 2.30 16.54
C PHE A 73 -18.63 1.43 17.00
N ALA A 74 -19.75 2.06 17.38
CA ALA A 74 -20.95 1.35 17.85
C ALA A 74 -20.67 0.25 18.90
N GLY A 75 -19.71 0.49 19.80
CA GLY A 75 -19.35 -0.44 20.88
C GLY A 75 -18.37 -1.57 20.50
N VAL A 76 -18.05 -1.75 19.22
CA VAL A 76 -17.12 -2.77 18.71
C VAL A 76 -15.89 -2.15 18.01
N ASN A 77 -14.81 -2.91 17.83
CA ASN A 77 -13.71 -2.51 16.95
C ASN A 77 -14.00 -2.94 15.50
N VAL A 78 -13.95 -1.98 14.57
CA VAL A 78 -14.07 -2.17 13.12
C VAL A 78 -12.79 -1.75 12.41
N GLU A 79 -12.49 -2.32 11.25
CA GLU A 79 -11.31 -1.92 10.46
C GLU A 79 -11.60 -0.70 9.60
N ILE A 80 -10.87 0.39 9.80
CA ILE A 80 -10.98 1.58 8.94
C ILE A 80 -10.11 1.50 7.69
N GLY A 81 -9.13 0.59 7.68
CA GLY A 81 -8.25 0.29 6.54
C GLY A 81 -8.52 -1.09 5.94
N ALA A 82 -7.49 -1.92 5.75
CA ALA A 82 -7.63 -3.27 5.22
C ALA A 82 -8.58 -4.15 6.08
N ASN A 83 -9.49 -4.90 5.45
CA ASN A 83 -10.39 -5.85 6.16
C ASN A 83 -10.24 -7.30 5.76
N TRP A 84 -9.72 -7.58 4.57
CA TRP A 84 -9.72 -8.92 4.00
C TRP A 84 -8.31 -9.50 3.93
N VAL A 85 -8.21 -10.81 4.17
CA VAL A 85 -7.13 -11.60 3.59
C VAL A 85 -7.64 -12.07 2.23
N GLU A 86 -7.15 -11.42 1.18
CA GLU A 86 -7.56 -11.68 -0.20
C GLU A 86 -6.57 -12.60 -0.88
N GLY A 87 -7.06 -13.56 -1.64
CA GLY A 87 -6.21 -14.60 -2.18
C GLY A 87 -6.01 -15.73 -1.18
N VAL A 88 -6.94 -16.68 -1.10
CA VAL A 88 -6.88 -17.84 -0.20
C VAL A 88 -7.35 -19.11 -0.93
N ASN A 89 -6.90 -20.28 -0.46
CA ASN A 89 -7.27 -21.60 -0.97
C ASN A 89 -6.84 -21.92 -2.42
N GLY A 90 -5.89 -21.17 -2.99
CA GLY A 90 -5.28 -21.44 -4.29
C GLY A 90 -4.01 -22.29 -4.23
N GLU A 91 -3.27 -22.30 -5.34
CA GLU A 91 -2.07 -23.15 -5.50
C GLU A 91 -0.93 -22.76 -4.55
N LYS A 92 -0.76 -21.46 -4.30
CA LYS A 92 0.25 -20.94 -3.38
C LYS A 92 -0.43 -20.48 -2.09
N MET A 93 0.27 -20.66 -0.98
CA MET A 93 -0.18 -20.12 0.30
C MET A 93 0.07 -18.61 0.34
N ASN A 94 -0.98 -17.82 0.56
CA ASN A 94 -0.83 -16.41 0.90
C ASN A 94 -0.06 -16.29 2.25
N PRO A 95 1.04 -15.54 2.31
CA PRO A 95 1.89 -15.47 3.51
C PRO A 95 1.16 -14.89 4.73
N ILE A 96 0.12 -14.07 4.51
CA ILE A 96 -0.66 -13.46 5.59
C ILE A 96 -1.69 -14.43 6.15
N TRP A 97 -2.23 -15.32 5.31
CA TRP A 97 -3.28 -16.26 5.73
C TRP A 97 -2.83 -17.17 6.87
N HIS A 98 -1.58 -17.68 6.81
CA HIS A 98 -1.04 -18.51 7.89
C HIS A 98 -0.98 -17.74 9.23
N ILE A 99 -0.57 -16.47 9.20
CA ILE A 99 -0.46 -15.64 10.40
C ILE A 99 -1.85 -15.38 10.97
N VAL A 100 -2.82 -15.01 10.12
CA VAL A 100 -4.20 -14.70 10.52
C VAL A 100 -4.90 -15.94 11.08
N ASN A 101 -4.95 -17.02 10.30
CA ASN A 101 -5.81 -18.16 10.60
C ASN A 101 -5.18 -19.17 11.57
N SER A 102 -3.86 -19.40 11.48
CA SER A 102 -3.19 -20.44 12.27
C SER A 102 -2.43 -19.89 13.47
N THR A 103 -1.62 -18.84 13.26
CA THR A 103 -0.76 -18.29 14.32
C THR A 103 -1.55 -17.46 15.33
N LEU A 104 -2.27 -16.44 14.86
CA LEU A 104 -3.02 -15.52 15.71
C LEU A 104 -4.46 -15.98 15.93
N LYS A 105 -4.98 -16.83 15.04
CA LYS A 105 -6.37 -17.30 15.04
C LYS A 105 -7.33 -16.12 15.18
N LEU A 106 -7.12 -15.08 14.36
CA LEU A 106 -8.03 -13.95 14.31
C LEU A 106 -9.37 -14.43 13.79
N ARG A 107 -10.46 -14.04 14.46
CA ARG A 107 -11.82 -14.32 13.99
C ARG A 107 -11.99 -13.74 12.58
N ASN A 108 -12.36 -14.60 11.64
CA ASN A 108 -12.51 -14.26 10.24
C ASN A 108 -13.65 -15.08 9.60
N PHE A 109 -14.14 -14.61 8.45
CA PHE A 109 -15.29 -15.18 7.73
C PHE A 109 -15.01 -15.20 6.24
N LEU A 110 -15.28 -16.32 5.57
CA LEU A 110 -15.30 -16.35 4.11
C LEU A 110 -16.38 -15.39 3.61
N SER A 111 -16.02 -14.53 2.65
CA SER A 111 -16.99 -13.70 1.94
C SER A 111 -17.60 -14.52 0.81
N ASP A 112 -18.92 -14.60 0.79
CA ASP A 112 -19.68 -15.33 -0.23
C ASP A 112 -20.48 -14.32 -1.04
N PHE A 113 -20.23 -14.32 -2.35
CA PHE A 113 -20.82 -13.40 -3.31
C PHE A 113 -21.81 -14.10 -4.26
N ASP A 114 -22.10 -15.39 -4.07
CA ASP A 114 -22.99 -16.17 -4.96
C ASP A 114 -24.44 -15.65 -4.95
N SER A 115 -24.81 -14.91 -3.90
CA SER A 115 -26.17 -14.35 -3.72
C SER A 115 -26.32 -12.91 -4.21
N LEU A 116 -25.33 -12.34 -4.93
CA LEU A 116 -25.40 -10.96 -5.42
C LEU A 116 -26.64 -10.68 -6.26
N ALA A 117 -27.01 -11.59 -7.16
CA ALA A 117 -28.17 -11.41 -8.04
C ALA A 117 -29.49 -11.17 -7.28
N GLN A 118 -29.60 -11.68 -6.06
CA GLN A 118 -30.79 -11.54 -5.20
C GLN A 118 -30.80 -10.25 -4.38
N ASN A 119 -29.70 -9.47 -4.40
CA ASN A 119 -29.47 -8.35 -3.48
C ASN A 119 -29.16 -7.02 -4.19
N VAL A 120 -29.49 -6.91 -5.48
CA VAL A 120 -29.38 -5.63 -6.22
C VAL A 120 -30.67 -4.84 -6.07
N TYR A 121 -30.57 -3.63 -5.52
CA TYR A 121 -31.70 -2.73 -5.30
C TYR A 121 -31.82 -1.69 -6.43
N LYS A 122 -33.05 -1.29 -6.70
CA LYS A 122 -33.43 -0.09 -7.46
C LYS A 122 -34.23 0.83 -6.53
N ASN A 123 -34.55 2.03 -7.00
CA ASN A 123 -35.53 2.85 -6.31
C ASN A 123 -36.87 2.09 -6.22
N GLY A 124 -37.34 1.84 -5.01
CA GLY A 124 -38.56 1.09 -4.75
C GLY A 124 -38.38 -0.42 -4.54
N GLY A 125 -37.18 -0.90 -4.18
CA GLY A 125 -36.97 -2.30 -3.76
C GLY A 125 -36.03 -3.11 -4.67
N LEU A 126 -36.09 -4.43 -4.56
CA LEU A 126 -35.19 -5.34 -5.28
C LEU A 126 -35.45 -5.37 -6.80
N CYS A 127 -34.37 -5.58 -7.54
CA CYS A 127 -34.40 -5.98 -8.95
C CYS A 127 -34.84 -7.44 -9.10
N ASP A 128 -35.34 -7.81 -10.29
CA ASP A 128 -35.61 -9.21 -10.60
C ASP A 128 -34.30 -10.01 -10.66
N ALA A 129 -34.18 -11.04 -9.82
CA ALA A 129 -32.92 -11.76 -9.65
C ALA A 129 -32.47 -12.50 -10.92
N ALA A 130 -33.40 -13.03 -11.72
CA ALA A 130 -33.08 -13.70 -12.98
C ALA A 130 -32.55 -12.72 -14.03
N TYR A 131 -33.12 -11.50 -14.07
CA TYR A 131 -32.59 -10.42 -14.88
C TYR A 131 -31.17 -10.03 -14.45
N VAL A 132 -30.94 -9.82 -13.15
CA VAL A 132 -29.61 -9.43 -12.63
C VAL A 132 -28.57 -10.51 -12.89
N GLN A 133 -28.90 -11.79 -12.64
CA GLN A 133 -27.99 -12.91 -12.92
C GLN A 133 -27.53 -12.90 -14.37
N LYS A 134 -28.44 -12.69 -15.32
CA LYS A 134 -28.08 -12.57 -16.74
C LYS A 134 -27.11 -11.42 -17.02
N ARG A 135 -27.15 -10.33 -16.24
CA ARG A 135 -26.21 -9.20 -16.38
C ARG A 135 -24.83 -9.57 -15.81
N ILE A 136 -24.80 -10.26 -14.68
CA ILE A 136 -23.58 -10.81 -14.08
C ILE A 136 -22.91 -11.79 -15.05
N ASP A 137 -23.65 -12.77 -15.58
CA ASP A 137 -23.12 -13.75 -16.53
C ASP A 137 -22.49 -13.08 -17.77
N LEU A 138 -23.10 -12.01 -18.28
CA LEU A 138 -22.56 -11.24 -19.41
C LEU A 138 -21.28 -10.46 -19.04
N ALA A 139 -21.20 -9.95 -17.82
CA ALA A 139 -20.00 -9.28 -17.32
C ALA A 139 -18.86 -10.29 -17.16
N ASP A 140 -19.13 -11.47 -16.59
CA ASP A 140 -18.15 -12.54 -16.40
C ASP A 140 -17.63 -13.09 -17.74
N GLU A 141 -18.50 -13.24 -18.74
CA GLU A 141 -18.10 -13.61 -20.11
C GLU A 141 -17.17 -12.58 -20.75
N ALA A 142 -17.45 -11.28 -20.53
CA ALA A 142 -16.62 -10.19 -21.01
C ALA A 142 -15.27 -10.14 -20.29
N ASP A 143 -15.24 -10.37 -18.97
CA ASP A 143 -14.02 -10.39 -18.17
C ASP A 143 -13.11 -11.55 -18.56
N LYS A 144 -13.66 -12.76 -18.71
CA LYS A 144 -12.94 -13.94 -19.22
C LYS A 144 -12.38 -13.72 -20.62
N SER A 145 -13.11 -13.00 -21.47
CA SER A 145 -12.61 -12.62 -22.79
C SER A 145 -11.45 -11.60 -22.67
N GLY A 146 -11.52 -10.72 -21.68
CA GLY A 146 -10.44 -9.81 -21.29
C GLY A 146 -9.17 -10.53 -20.81
N GLU A 147 -9.30 -11.58 -19.98
CA GLU A 147 -8.16 -12.41 -19.55
C GLU A 147 -7.44 -13.03 -20.76
N ASN A 148 -8.21 -13.60 -21.69
CA ASN A 148 -7.68 -14.20 -22.91
C ASN A 148 -6.96 -13.16 -23.78
N LEU A 149 -7.53 -11.96 -23.92
CA LEU A 149 -6.89 -10.86 -24.65
C LEU A 149 -5.61 -10.42 -23.96
N SER A 150 -5.65 -10.21 -22.64
CA SER A 150 -4.52 -9.78 -21.81
C SER A 150 -3.31 -10.70 -21.96
N ALA A 151 -3.53 -12.02 -21.99
CA ALA A 151 -2.50 -13.02 -22.19
C ALA A 151 -1.76 -12.91 -23.55
N THR A 152 -2.35 -12.24 -24.54
CA THR A 152 -1.74 -12.00 -25.86
C THR A 152 -0.98 -10.68 -25.97
N LEU A 153 -1.14 -9.77 -25.00
CA LEU A 153 -0.55 -8.43 -25.05
C LEU A 153 0.97 -8.47 -24.88
N HIS A 154 1.67 -7.62 -25.63
CA HIS A 154 3.13 -7.60 -25.61
C HIS A 154 3.67 -7.24 -24.21
N PRO A 155 4.71 -7.93 -23.69
CA PRO A 155 5.22 -7.69 -22.35
C PRO A 155 5.71 -6.28 -22.04
N SER A 156 6.06 -5.50 -23.06
CA SER A 156 6.45 -4.10 -22.90
C SER A 156 5.28 -3.16 -22.58
N GLY A 157 4.03 -3.63 -22.64
CA GLY A 157 2.83 -2.79 -22.45
C GLY A 157 2.50 -1.89 -23.64
N ARG A 158 3.21 -1.99 -24.78
CA ARG A 158 2.97 -1.13 -25.96
C ARG A 158 1.57 -1.27 -26.58
N ASP A 159 0.94 -2.43 -26.36
CA ASP A 159 -0.37 -2.79 -26.90
C ASP A 159 -1.42 -2.84 -25.77
N ASP A 160 -1.10 -2.31 -24.58
CA ASP A 160 -2.00 -2.28 -23.44
C ASP A 160 -3.19 -1.33 -23.67
N MET A 161 -4.28 -1.57 -22.95
CA MET A 161 -5.50 -0.77 -23.00
C MET A 161 -6.19 -0.73 -21.65
N SER A 162 -7.13 0.19 -21.47
CA SER A 162 -7.96 0.18 -20.27
C SER A 162 -8.97 -0.97 -20.29
N ILE A 163 -9.41 -1.42 -19.11
CA ILE A 163 -10.47 -2.43 -18.97
C ILE A 163 -11.74 -2.00 -19.74
N LEU A 164 -12.12 -0.72 -19.67
CA LEU A 164 -13.26 -0.19 -20.46
C LEU A 164 -13.07 -0.35 -21.98
N SER A 165 -11.84 -0.21 -22.46
CA SER A 165 -11.56 -0.38 -23.90
C SER A 165 -11.73 -1.84 -24.32
N MET A 166 -11.34 -2.79 -23.47
CA MET A 166 -11.63 -4.21 -23.64
C MET A 166 -13.13 -4.51 -23.58
N GLN A 167 -13.87 -3.93 -22.63
CA GLN A 167 -15.32 -4.10 -22.54
C GLN A 167 -16.04 -3.62 -23.81
N ARG A 168 -15.64 -2.47 -24.35
CA ARG A 168 -16.16 -1.95 -25.63
C ARG A 168 -15.85 -2.87 -26.80
N LEU A 169 -14.64 -3.42 -26.84
CA LEU A 169 -14.20 -4.36 -27.88
C LEU A 169 -15.04 -5.63 -27.85
N ASN A 170 -15.22 -6.25 -26.69
CA ASN A 170 -15.98 -7.49 -26.55
C ASN A 170 -17.47 -7.29 -26.85
N ASN A 171 -18.05 -6.22 -26.32
CA ASN A 171 -19.50 -5.95 -26.45
C ASN A 171 -19.87 -5.30 -27.80
N HIS A 172 -18.90 -4.89 -28.60
CA HIS A 172 -19.11 -4.16 -29.86
C HIS A 172 -19.97 -2.88 -29.66
N LEU A 173 -19.72 -2.17 -28.56
CA LEU A 173 -20.44 -0.96 -28.17
C LEU A 173 -19.50 0.25 -28.09
N PRO A 174 -20.01 1.47 -28.34
CA PRO A 174 -19.21 2.69 -28.20
C PRO A 174 -18.96 3.09 -26.74
N ASN A 175 -19.64 2.45 -25.79
CA ASN A 175 -19.60 2.70 -24.35
C ASN A 175 -19.47 1.37 -23.57
N GLY A 176 -19.10 1.47 -22.30
CA GLY A 176 -19.16 0.35 -21.36
C GLY A 176 -20.55 0.17 -20.76
N PRO A 177 -20.65 -0.57 -19.65
CA PRO A 177 -21.85 -0.65 -18.82
C PRO A 177 -22.51 0.71 -18.59
N SER A 178 -23.81 0.83 -18.89
CA SER A 178 -24.51 2.13 -18.88
C SER A 178 -25.93 2.11 -18.33
N SER A 179 -26.55 0.92 -18.18
CA SER A 179 -27.77 0.81 -17.39
C SER A 179 -27.42 0.82 -15.89
N PRO A 180 -28.32 1.26 -14.98
CA PRO A 180 -28.02 1.28 -13.55
C PRO A 180 -27.57 -0.08 -12.97
N VAL A 181 -28.18 -1.18 -13.42
CA VAL A 181 -27.78 -2.53 -12.98
C VAL A 181 -26.42 -2.91 -13.56
N ASP A 182 -26.15 -2.63 -14.83
CA ASP A 182 -24.85 -2.94 -15.42
C ASP A 182 -23.73 -2.14 -14.77
N MET A 183 -23.95 -0.85 -14.47
CA MET A 183 -22.97 0.00 -13.78
C MET A 183 -22.73 -0.46 -12.34
N ALA A 184 -23.76 -0.92 -11.63
CA ALA A 184 -23.60 -1.46 -10.28
C ALA A 184 -22.81 -2.79 -10.28
N VAL A 185 -23.05 -3.66 -11.26
CA VAL A 185 -22.27 -4.90 -11.46
C VAL A 185 -20.82 -4.56 -11.84
N ASP A 186 -20.61 -3.65 -12.79
CA ASP A 186 -19.28 -3.21 -13.22
C ASP A 186 -18.48 -2.58 -12.07
N TYR A 187 -19.13 -1.73 -11.27
CA TYR A 187 -18.53 -1.14 -10.07
C TYR A 187 -18.17 -2.23 -9.05
N PHE A 188 -19.03 -3.22 -8.82
CA PHE A 188 -18.72 -4.32 -7.91
C PHE A 188 -17.54 -5.18 -8.41
N THR A 189 -17.44 -5.40 -9.72
CA THR A 189 -16.37 -6.22 -10.31
C THR A 189 -15.02 -5.49 -10.32
N TYR A 190 -15.00 -4.18 -10.57
CA TYR A 190 -13.74 -3.44 -10.78
C TYR A 190 -13.50 -2.35 -9.74
N ASP A 191 -14.38 -1.34 -9.62
CA ASP A 191 -14.16 -0.22 -8.70
C ASP A 191 -14.10 -0.65 -7.23
N TYR A 192 -14.88 -1.65 -6.83
CA TYR A 192 -14.88 -2.19 -5.48
C TYR A 192 -13.55 -2.90 -5.14
N GLU A 193 -12.83 -3.39 -6.14
CA GLU A 193 -11.52 -4.02 -5.99
C GLU A 193 -10.37 -3.00 -6.13
N PHE A 194 -10.42 -2.17 -7.17
CA PHE A 194 -9.32 -1.27 -7.56
C PHE A 194 -9.46 0.16 -7.06
N ALA A 195 -10.61 0.51 -6.47
CA ALA A 195 -10.98 1.84 -6.02
C ALA A 195 -10.93 2.95 -7.09
N GLU A 196 -10.90 2.56 -8.37
CA GLU A 196 -10.90 3.42 -9.55
C GLU A 196 -11.60 2.73 -10.73
N PRO A 197 -12.18 3.49 -11.66
CA PRO A 197 -13.03 2.93 -12.70
C PRO A 197 -12.26 2.16 -13.80
N PRO A 198 -12.90 1.19 -14.47
CA PRO A 198 -12.33 0.41 -15.60
C PRO A 198 -11.68 1.25 -16.70
N ARG A 199 -12.08 2.52 -16.84
CA ARG A 199 -11.57 3.43 -17.87
C ARG A 199 -10.14 3.88 -17.64
N VAL A 200 -9.65 3.87 -16.39
CA VAL A 200 -8.28 4.28 -16.03
C VAL A 200 -7.38 3.08 -15.73
N THR A 201 -7.95 1.93 -15.34
CA THR A 201 -7.18 0.75 -14.94
C THR A 201 -6.62 -0.02 -16.14
N SER A 202 -5.35 -0.43 -16.07
CA SER A 202 -4.66 -1.24 -17.07
C SER A 202 -5.24 -2.65 -17.16
N LEU A 203 -5.66 -3.08 -18.34
CA LEU A 203 -6.12 -4.45 -18.57
C LEU A 203 -4.98 -5.44 -18.31
N ARG A 204 -3.80 -5.20 -18.89
CA ARG A 204 -2.68 -6.16 -18.87
C ARG A 204 -2.22 -6.50 -17.46
N ASN A 205 -2.30 -5.54 -16.54
CA ASN A 205 -1.73 -5.69 -15.21
C ASN A 205 -2.77 -5.99 -14.12
N SER A 206 -4.07 -5.94 -14.46
CA SER A 206 -5.17 -6.18 -13.51
C SER A 206 -6.09 -7.35 -13.90
N VAL A 207 -6.07 -7.82 -15.15
CA VAL A 207 -6.93 -8.92 -15.62
C VAL A 207 -6.11 -9.97 -16.38
N PRO A 208 -5.96 -11.21 -15.88
CA PRO A 208 -6.35 -11.66 -14.55
C PRO A 208 -5.42 -11.07 -13.47
N LEU A 209 -5.92 -11.01 -12.23
CA LEU A 209 -5.19 -10.40 -11.13
C LEU A 209 -4.27 -11.41 -10.42
N PRO A 210 -2.96 -11.14 -10.29
CA PRO A 210 -2.01 -12.08 -9.71
C PRO A 210 -2.34 -12.57 -8.30
N THR A 211 -3.00 -11.76 -7.48
CA THR A 211 -3.42 -12.13 -6.12
C THR A 211 -4.32 -13.37 -6.16
N PHE A 212 -5.37 -13.35 -6.98
CA PHE A 212 -6.35 -14.43 -7.06
C PHE A 212 -5.80 -15.62 -7.85
N THR A 213 -5.09 -15.38 -8.97
CA THR A 213 -4.52 -16.49 -9.75
C THR A 213 -3.46 -17.29 -8.99
N ASP A 214 -2.68 -16.64 -8.12
CA ASP A 214 -1.63 -17.33 -7.36
C ASP A 214 -2.15 -17.92 -6.05
N PHE A 215 -2.97 -17.16 -5.31
CA PHE A 215 -3.34 -17.51 -3.94
C PHE A 215 -4.77 -18.03 -3.78
N GLY A 216 -5.59 -17.98 -4.84
CA GLY A 216 -6.98 -18.48 -4.92
C GLY A 216 -8.02 -17.37 -4.86
N ASP A 217 -9.27 -17.65 -5.24
CA ASP A 217 -10.31 -16.62 -5.38
C ASP A 217 -11.01 -16.28 -4.05
N ASP A 218 -10.74 -17.04 -2.98
CA ASP A 218 -11.40 -16.83 -1.69
C ASP A 218 -10.84 -15.59 -0.96
N SER A 219 -11.74 -14.78 -0.41
CA SER A 219 -11.42 -13.60 0.40
C SER A 219 -12.06 -13.69 1.79
N TYR A 220 -11.24 -13.65 2.84
CA TYR A 220 -11.69 -13.78 4.23
C TYR A 220 -11.72 -12.44 4.97
N PHE A 221 -12.92 -12.03 5.39
CA PHE A 221 -13.17 -10.84 6.20
C PHE A 221 -12.69 -11.04 7.65
N VAL A 222 -11.72 -10.25 8.09
CA VAL A 222 -11.22 -10.25 9.48
C VAL A 222 -12.13 -9.40 10.37
N ALA A 223 -12.71 -10.00 11.41
CA ALA A 223 -13.66 -9.38 12.35
C ALA A 223 -13.32 -9.72 13.80
N ASP A 224 -12.05 -9.50 14.17
CA ASP A 224 -11.52 -9.78 15.50
C ASP A 224 -11.32 -8.48 16.29
N GLN A 225 -11.66 -8.46 17.59
CA GLN A 225 -11.53 -7.25 18.42
C GLN A 225 -10.07 -6.84 18.63
N ARG A 226 -9.11 -7.75 18.42
CA ARG A 226 -7.67 -7.41 18.38
C ARG A 226 -7.32 -6.56 17.16
N GLY A 227 -8.12 -6.61 16.11
CA GLY A 227 -7.92 -5.94 14.82
C GLY A 227 -6.95 -6.68 13.91
N TYR A 228 -7.08 -6.45 12.60
CA TYR A 228 -6.20 -7.02 11.59
C TYR A 228 -4.76 -6.51 11.77
N GLU A 229 -4.60 -5.30 12.30
CA GLU A 229 -3.31 -4.72 12.73
C GLU A 229 -2.51 -5.63 13.67
N ALA A 230 -3.16 -6.56 14.40
CA ALA A 230 -2.48 -7.54 15.25
C ALA A 230 -1.42 -8.37 14.49
N VAL A 231 -1.56 -8.54 13.17
CA VAL A 231 -0.52 -9.14 12.31
C VAL A 231 0.76 -8.31 12.34
N VAL A 232 0.64 -6.98 12.24
CA VAL A 232 1.79 -6.05 12.27
C VAL A 232 2.45 -6.04 13.64
N TYR A 233 1.66 -6.03 14.72
CA TYR A 233 2.18 -6.15 16.09
C TYR A 233 2.89 -7.48 16.34
N TYR A 234 2.32 -8.59 15.86
CA TYR A 234 2.96 -9.91 15.95
C TYR A 234 4.32 -9.90 15.25
N LEU A 235 4.39 -9.39 14.03
CA LEU A 235 5.63 -9.27 13.26
C LEU A 235 6.64 -8.36 13.98
N ALA A 236 6.22 -7.20 14.47
CA ALA A 236 7.06 -6.27 15.21
C ALA A 236 7.69 -6.91 16.45
N GLY A 237 6.91 -7.65 17.24
CA GLY A 237 7.37 -8.35 18.44
C GLY A 237 8.35 -9.51 18.18
N GLN A 238 8.57 -9.92 16.93
CA GLN A 238 9.59 -10.93 16.60
C GLN A 238 11.02 -10.38 16.62
N TYR A 239 11.19 -9.06 16.54
CA TYR A 239 12.53 -8.44 16.46
C TYR A 239 12.69 -7.20 17.35
N LEU A 240 11.60 -6.54 17.75
CA LEU A 240 11.60 -5.44 18.72
C LEU A 240 11.35 -5.97 20.13
N GLU A 241 12.00 -5.35 21.11
CA GLU A 241 11.73 -5.59 22.53
C GLU A 241 10.28 -5.24 22.89
N VAL A 242 9.62 -6.18 23.57
CA VAL A 242 8.25 -6.05 24.08
C VAL A 242 8.23 -6.19 25.59
N ASP A 243 7.37 -5.42 26.25
CA ASP A 243 7.15 -5.54 27.69
C ASP A 243 6.23 -6.74 28.03
N MET A 244 6.03 -6.97 29.33
CA MET A 244 5.15 -8.06 29.81
C MET A 244 3.68 -7.90 29.41
N SER A 245 3.27 -6.68 29.02
CA SER A 245 1.91 -6.38 28.55
C SER A 245 1.77 -6.55 27.03
N GLY A 246 2.87 -6.85 26.33
CA GLY A 246 2.93 -6.98 24.88
C GLY A 246 3.12 -5.65 24.13
N ASN A 247 3.39 -4.55 24.84
CA ASN A 247 3.69 -3.27 24.19
C ASN A 247 5.14 -3.26 23.69
N ILE A 248 5.37 -2.68 22.53
CA ILE A 248 6.73 -2.50 22.01
C ILE A 248 7.39 -1.36 22.77
N VAL A 249 8.49 -1.67 23.47
CA VAL A 249 9.27 -0.71 24.28
C VAL A 249 10.68 -0.49 23.74
N ASP A 250 10.98 -1.08 22.58
CA ASP A 250 12.27 -1.01 21.93
C ASP A 250 12.66 0.43 21.56
N ALA A 251 13.84 0.86 22.00
CA ALA A 251 14.38 2.19 21.73
C ALA A 251 14.63 2.46 20.23
N ARG A 252 14.59 1.43 19.37
CA ARG A 252 14.72 1.59 17.91
C ARG A 252 13.43 2.06 17.25
N LEU A 253 12.27 1.96 17.91
CA LEU A 253 10.99 2.45 17.38
C LEU A 253 10.65 3.81 17.98
N HIS A 254 10.64 4.84 17.15
CA HIS A 254 10.20 6.18 17.55
C HIS A 254 8.88 6.53 16.85
N LEU A 255 7.82 6.57 17.65
CA LEU A 255 6.50 7.09 17.24
C LEU A 255 6.50 8.63 17.28
N ASN A 256 5.51 9.26 16.64
CA ASN A 256 5.37 10.72 16.56
C ASN A 256 6.58 11.42 15.92
N LYS A 257 7.30 10.75 15.03
CA LYS A 257 8.47 11.26 14.30
C LYS A 257 8.13 11.44 12.82
N VAL A 258 7.41 12.53 12.54
CA VAL A 258 7.07 12.93 11.17
C VAL A 258 8.33 13.35 10.41
N VAL A 259 8.79 12.55 9.45
CA VAL A 259 9.93 12.90 8.60
C VAL A 259 9.54 13.98 7.59
N ARG A 260 10.35 15.03 7.48
CA ARG A 260 10.11 16.16 6.56
C ARG A 260 11.22 16.37 5.53
N GLU A 261 12.43 15.87 5.79
CA GLU A 261 13.56 16.02 4.88
C GLU A 261 14.44 14.77 4.90
N ILE A 262 14.82 14.30 3.71
CA ILE A 262 15.83 13.26 3.50
C ILE A 262 16.94 13.86 2.64
N SER A 263 18.07 14.16 3.27
CA SER A 263 19.29 14.53 2.58
C SER A 263 20.16 13.30 2.33
N TYR A 264 20.65 13.08 1.11
CA TYR A 264 21.44 11.90 0.76
C TYR A 264 22.62 12.24 -0.17
N SER A 265 23.68 11.44 -0.04
CA SER A 265 24.92 11.57 -0.83
C SER A 265 25.49 10.19 -1.15
N SER A 266 26.70 10.14 -1.73
CA SER A 266 27.41 8.87 -1.95
C SER A 266 27.90 8.21 -0.66
N THR A 267 27.97 8.94 0.46
CA THR A 267 28.56 8.45 1.72
C THR A 267 27.52 8.15 2.81
N GLY A 268 26.31 8.70 2.73
CA GLY A 268 25.29 8.46 3.74
C GLY A 268 24.03 9.30 3.54
N VAL A 269 23.16 9.23 4.54
CA VAL A 269 21.87 9.93 4.58
C VAL A 269 21.70 10.69 5.90
N THR A 270 20.95 11.79 5.85
CA THR A 270 20.52 12.58 7.00
C THR A 270 19.02 12.79 6.90
N VAL A 271 18.30 12.37 7.93
CA VAL A 271 16.84 12.45 8.02
C VAL A 271 16.46 13.46 9.09
N LYS A 272 15.60 14.43 8.76
CA LYS A 272 15.06 15.40 9.71
C LYS A 272 13.57 15.23 9.89
N THR A 273 13.13 15.36 11.13
CA THR A 273 11.71 15.29 11.50
C THR A 273 11.13 16.67 11.77
N GLU A 274 9.79 16.76 11.79
CA GLU A 274 9.03 18.00 11.98
C GLU A 274 9.31 18.67 13.33
N ASP A 275 9.70 17.90 14.34
CA ASP A 275 10.15 18.38 15.65
C ASP A 275 11.62 18.84 15.69
N ASN A 276 12.27 18.98 14.53
CA ASN A 276 13.67 19.33 14.34
C ASN A 276 14.70 18.29 14.81
N SER A 277 14.29 17.07 15.17
CA SER A 277 15.26 15.99 15.41
C SER A 277 15.99 15.65 14.10
N THR A 278 17.27 15.31 14.21
CA THR A 278 18.12 14.93 13.06
C THR A 278 18.80 13.60 13.32
N TYR A 279 18.75 12.71 12.33
CA TYR A 279 19.30 11.36 12.39
C TYR A 279 20.23 11.13 11.20
N GLN A 280 21.32 10.42 11.42
CA GLN A 280 22.27 10.02 10.38
C GLN A 280 22.32 8.50 10.26
N ALA A 281 22.54 8.01 9.05
CA ALA A 281 22.64 6.60 8.73
C ALA A 281 23.40 6.37 7.41
N ASP A 282 23.73 5.12 7.12
CA ASP A 282 24.31 4.72 5.83
C ASP A 282 23.27 4.61 4.73
N TYR A 283 22.04 4.23 5.11
CA TYR A 283 20.92 4.01 4.20
C TYR A 283 19.61 4.46 4.84
N VAL A 284 18.63 4.80 4.00
CA VAL A 284 17.24 5.02 4.42
C VAL A 284 16.31 4.16 3.57
N MET A 285 15.32 3.53 4.23
CA MET A 285 14.20 2.85 3.60
C MET A 285 12.94 3.69 3.79
N VAL A 286 12.32 4.11 2.70
CA VAL A 286 11.07 4.87 2.70
C VAL A 286 9.92 3.91 2.47
N SER A 287 9.05 3.75 3.48
CA SER A 287 7.84 2.92 3.38
C SER A 287 6.54 3.72 3.42
N ALA A 288 6.63 5.05 3.29
CA ALA A 288 5.46 5.91 3.16
C ALA A 288 4.64 5.52 1.91
N SER A 289 3.35 5.82 1.92
CA SER A 289 2.47 5.52 0.77
C SER A 289 2.89 6.27 -0.49
N LEU A 290 2.41 5.80 -1.63
CA LEU A 290 2.59 6.49 -2.90
C LEU A 290 2.03 7.91 -2.83
N GLY A 291 0.84 8.11 -2.27
CA GLY A 291 0.24 9.44 -2.08
C GLY A 291 1.11 10.39 -1.24
N VAL A 292 1.83 9.88 -0.23
CA VAL A 292 2.80 10.71 0.52
C VAL A 292 3.98 11.10 -0.37
N LEU A 293 4.50 10.18 -1.20
CA LEU A 293 5.58 10.47 -2.15
C LEU A 293 5.15 11.45 -3.25
N GLN A 294 3.86 11.49 -3.60
CA GLN A 294 3.25 12.45 -4.52
C GLN A 294 2.93 13.80 -3.85
N SER A 295 2.98 13.87 -2.52
CA SER A 295 2.79 15.10 -1.76
C SER A 295 4.11 15.85 -1.52
N ASP A 296 4.02 16.98 -0.82
CA ASP A 296 5.17 17.77 -0.38
C ASP A 296 5.63 17.44 1.06
N LEU A 297 5.12 16.36 1.67
CA LEU A 297 5.43 16.02 3.05
C LEU A 297 6.93 15.77 3.27
N ILE A 298 7.56 14.98 2.39
CA ILE A 298 8.97 14.59 2.49
C ILE A 298 9.78 15.27 1.38
N GLN A 299 10.65 16.20 1.77
CA GLN A 299 11.58 16.84 0.84
C GLN A 299 12.85 16.00 0.65
N PHE A 300 13.19 15.67 -0.59
CA PHE A 300 14.45 14.99 -0.92
C PHE A 300 15.54 16.00 -1.31
N LYS A 301 16.76 15.84 -0.75
CA LYS A 301 17.93 16.69 -1.03
C LYS A 301 19.18 15.85 -1.37
N PRO A 302 19.72 15.90 -2.61
CA PRO A 302 19.16 16.59 -3.77
C PRO A 302 17.78 16.04 -4.15
N GLN A 303 17.07 16.74 -5.04
CA GLN A 303 15.80 16.25 -5.58
C GLN A 303 15.97 14.84 -6.18
N LEU A 304 14.96 13.99 -6.03
CA LEU A 304 14.99 12.64 -6.60
C LEU A 304 15.32 12.71 -8.10
N PRO A 305 16.18 11.80 -8.61
CA PRO A 305 16.82 11.95 -9.88
C PRO A 305 15.88 12.33 -11.00
N VAL A 306 16.35 13.40 -11.60
CA VAL A 306 16.11 13.82 -12.95
C VAL A 306 17.33 13.37 -13.81
N SER A 307 17.84 12.13 -13.68
CA SER A 307 19.22 11.77 -14.08
C SER A 307 19.54 11.88 -15.58
N SER A 308 20.07 12.95 -16.13
CA SER A 308 20.40 13.06 -17.58
C SER A 308 20.99 11.77 -18.20
N MET A 309 20.23 11.08 -19.06
CA MET A 309 20.84 10.18 -20.04
C MET A 309 21.01 10.98 -21.33
N SER A 310 22.28 11.09 -21.76
CA SER A 310 22.77 11.51 -23.07
C SER A 310 22.44 12.92 -23.57
N ASN A 311 23.46 13.80 -23.60
CA ASN A 311 23.71 14.88 -24.58
C ASN A 311 22.57 15.83 -25.02
N CYS A 312 21.43 15.88 -24.34
CA CYS A 312 20.35 16.82 -24.64
C CYS A 312 20.14 17.78 -23.46
N PRO A 313 20.62 19.04 -23.53
CA PRO A 313 20.51 20.01 -22.44
C PRO A 313 19.07 20.46 -22.11
N TYR A 314 18.06 19.93 -22.82
CA TYR A 314 16.64 20.27 -22.65
C TYR A 314 15.79 19.11 -22.11
N MET A 315 16.37 17.94 -21.84
CA MET A 315 15.62 16.77 -21.36
C MET A 315 15.96 16.45 -19.90
N PHE A 316 15.10 16.92 -19.01
CA PHE A 316 15.06 16.53 -17.61
C PHE A 316 14.74 15.02 -17.51
N ASN A 317 15.67 14.16 -17.08
CA ASN A 317 15.38 12.72 -16.92
C ASN A 317 14.70 12.43 -15.57
N SER A 318 13.50 12.97 -15.36
CA SER A 318 12.70 12.87 -14.13
C SER A 318 12.18 11.47 -13.83
N TRP A 319 12.86 10.40 -14.26
CA TRP A 319 12.33 9.03 -14.27
C TRP A 319 11.73 8.60 -12.92
N LYS A 320 12.36 8.94 -11.79
CA LYS A 320 11.84 8.55 -10.48
C LYS A 320 10.58 9.31 -10.12
N ILE A 321 10.56 10.62 -10.40
CA ILE A 321 9.40 11.48 -10.17
C ILE A 321 8.27 11.08 -11.13
N LEU A 322 8.56 10.85 -12.41
CA LEU A 322 7.56 10.39 -13.38
C LEU A 322 6.93 9.06 -12.94
N ALA A 323 7.74 8.07 -12.54
CA ALA A 323 7.22 6.81 -12.02
C ALA A 323 6.34 6.96 -10.77
N ILE A 324 6.65 7.93 -9.89
CA ILE A 324 5.82 8.24 -8.71
C ILE A 324 4.50 8.92 -9.11
N TYR A 325 4.53 9.91 -10.00
CA TYR A 325 3.35 10.71 -10.33
C TYR A 325 2.46 10.10 -11.43
N GLN A 326 2.95 9.12 -12.18
CA GLN A 326 2.17 8.39 -13.20
C GLN A 326 1.41 7.20 -12.64
N PHE A 327 1.78 6.69 -11.46
CA PHE A 327 1.06 5.59 -10.80
C PHE A 327 -0.04 6.16 -9.91
N ASP A 328 -1.18 5.50 -9.84
CA ASP A 328 -2.35 6.06 -9.17
C ASP A 328 -2.43 5.63 -7.71
N MET A 329 -2.78 6.58 -6.85
CA MET A 329 -3.11 6.35 -5.45
C MET A 329 -4.64 6.47 -5.30
N ALA A 330 -5.30 5.32 -5.25
CA ALA A 330 -6.74 5.22 -5.18
C ALA A 330 -7.28 5.53 -3.77
N VAL A 331 -8.56 5.91 -3.69
CA VAL A 331 -9.23 6.27 -2.44
C VAL A 331 -10.44 5.37 -2.23
N TYR A 332 -10.42 4.59 -1.17
CA TYR A 332 -11.46 3.65 -0.78
C TYR A 332 -11.98 4.03 0.61
N THR A 333 -13.27 4.37 0.71
CA THR A 333 -13.89 4.86 1.95
C THR A 333 -15.03 3.94 2.37
N LYS A 334 -14.94 3.40 3.59
CA LYS A 334 -15.92 2.49 4.22
C LYS A 334 -16.84 3.22 5.18
N ILE A 335 -18.13 2.91 5.16
CA ILE A 335 -19.16 3.52 6.03
C ILE A 335 -20.07 2.38 6.55
N PHE A 336 -19.84 1.77 7.72
CA PHE A 336 -20.03 0.33 8.16
C PHE A 336 -21.40 -0.28 8.57
N GLU A 337 -21.68 -1.63 8.28
CA GLU A 337 -22.75 -2.70 8.60
C GLU A 337 -22.11 -4.02 8.74
N PHE A 338 -22.55 -4.80 9.74
CA PHE A 338 -22.48 -6.25 9.69
C PHE A 338 -23.53 -6.94 10.58
N GLU A 339 -24.23 -7.96 10.07
CA GLU A 339 -25.06 -8.87 10.89
C GLU A 339 -24.27 -10.09 11.40
N LYS A 340 -23.51 -10.78 10.53
CA LYS A 340 -22.74 -11.99 10.91
C LYS A 340 -21.46 -11.66 11.68
N GLN A 341 -20.76 -10.61 11.25
CA GLN A 341 -19.45 -10.25 11.79
C GLN A 341 -19.59 -9.55 13.15
N TYR A 342 -20.63 -8.76 13.36
CA TYR A 342 -20.92 -8.15 14.66
C TYR A 342 -22.41 -8.32 14.99
N PRO A 343 -22.83 -9.52 15.45
CA PRO A 343 -24.22 -9.76 15.82
C PRO A 343 -24.73 -8.71 16.81
N ASP A 344 -25.96 -8.27 16.61
CA ASP A 344 -26.65 -7.26 17.42
C ASP A 344 -26.05 -5.83 17.41
N ALA A 345 -25.07 -5.56 16.54
CA ALA A 345 -24.46 -4.23 16.46
C ALA A 345 -25.33 -3.20 15.71
N ASN A 346 -26.19 -3.63 14.78
CA ASN A 346 -27.07 -2.77 13.97
C ASN A 346 -26.33 -1.62 13.26
N VAL A 347 -25.20 -1.96 12.65
CA VAL A 347 -24.30 -1.07 11.89
C VAL A 347 -24.70 -1.25 10.40
N LEU A 348 -24.53 -0.31 9.42
CA LEU A 348 -24.77 -0.41 7.92
C LEU A 348 -23.59 -0.07 6.88
N LEU A 349 -22.98 -0.97 6.03
CA LEU A 349 -21.65 -0.86 5.33
C LEU A 349 -21.86 -0.51 3.87
N VAL A 350 -21.51 0.72 3.53
CA VAL A 350 -21.42 1.26 2.20
C VAL A 350 -19.96 1.60 1.92
N THR A 351 -19.49 1.19 0.74
CA THR A 351 -18.18 1.58 0.23
C THR A 351 -18.38 2.57 -0.91
N VAL A 352 -17.63 3.67 -0.87
CA VAL A 352 -17.45 4.59 -2.00
C VAL A 352 -15.97 4.66 -2.37
N THR A 353 -15.70 5.01 -3.63
CA THR A 353 -14.34 5.08 -4.19
C THR A 353 -14.11 6.36 -4.98
N ASP A 354 -12.85 6.62 -5.34
CA ASP A 354 -12.40 7.66 -6.26
C ASP A 354 -13.06 9.06 -6.08
N GLU A 355 -13.82 9.54 -7.07
CA GLU A 355 -14.47 10.87 -7.07
C GLU A 355 -15.40 11.05 -5.86
N GLU A 356 -16.21 10.04 -5.55
CA GLU A 356 -17.17 10.11 -4.43
C GLU A 356 -16.47 10.10 -3.07
N SER A 357 -15.40 9.32 -2.92
CA SER A 357 -14.59 9.36 -1.69
C SER A 357 -14.06 10.77 -1.42
N ARG A 358 -13.47 11.43 -2.43
CA ARG A 358 -12.92 12.79 -2.27
C ARG A 358 -14.02 13.80 -1.91
N ARG A 359 -15.20 13.71 -2.54
CA ARG A 359 -16.35 14.55 -2.20
C ARG A 359 -16.80 14.35 -0.75
N ILE A 360 -16.96 13.09 -0.35
CA ILE A 360 -17.45 12.71 0.98
C ILE A 360 -16.45 13.08 2.09
N GLU A 361 -15.15 12.91 1.87
CA GLU A 361 -14.15 13.32 2.87
C GLU A 361 -14.15 14.84 3.14
N GLN A 362 -14.53 15.65 2.14
CA GLN A 362 -14.53 17.12 2.20
C GLN A 362 -15.80 17.72 2.82
N GLN A 363 -16.86 16.92 3.01
CA GLN A 363 -18.10 17.40 3.61
C GLN A 363 -18.24 16.95 5.08
N PRO A 364 -19.11 17.62 5.86
CA PRO A 364 -19.42 17.17 7.22
C PRO A 364 -20.13 15.82 7.23
N ASP A 365 -19.84 14.99 8.24
CA ASP A 365 -20.46 13.66 8.43
C ASP A 365 -22.00 13.72 8.45
N SER A 366 -22.59 14.81 8.96
CA SER A 366 -24.04 14.99 8.98
C SER A 366 -24.67 15.08 7.59
N GLN A 367 -23.95 15.64 6.62
CA GLN A 367 -24.42 15.73 5.24
C GLN A 367 -24.33 14.36 4.57
N THR A 368 -23.21 13.65 4.73
CA THR A 368 -23.05 12.27 4.21
C THR A 368 -24.10 11.34 4.81
N LYS A 369 -24.37 11.46 6.11
CA LYS A 369 -25.43 10.70 6.77
C LYS A 369 -26.80 10.97 6.15
N ALA A 370 -27.13 12.23 5.88
CA ALA A 370 -28.41 12.59 5.26
C ALA A 370 -28.56 11.99 3.85
N GLU A 371 -27.51 12.06 3.03
CA GLU A 371 -27.46 11.48 1.68
C GLU A 371 -27.67 9.94 1.72
N ILE A 372 -26.98 9.25 2.62
CA ILE A 372 -27.13 7.79 2.80
C ILE A 372 -28.56 7.45 3.25
N MET A 373 -29.12 8.17 4.21
CA MET A 373 -30.47 7.90 4.69
C MET A 373 -31.54 8.07 3.60
N GLU A 374 -31.35 9.00 2.66
CA GLU A 374 -32.22 9.13 1.48
C GLU A 374 -32.15 7.89 0.58
N VAL A 375 -30.94 7.40 0.31
CA VAL A 375 -30.72 6.18 -0.49
C VAL A 375 -31.33 4.95 0.18
N VAL A 376 -31.04 4.71 1.46
CA VAL A 376 -31.55 3.53 2.20
C VAL A 376 -33.09 3.55 2.23
N ARG A 377 -33.72 4.70 2.50
CA ARG A 377 -35.19 4.82 2.45
C ARG A 377 -35.76 4.53 1.07
N SER A 378 -35.05 4.90 0.00
CA SER A 378 -35.46 4.57 -1.37
C SER A 378 -35.32 3.08 -1.72
N MET A 379 -34.37 2.38 -1.08
CA MET A 379 -34.17 0.94 -1.23
C MET A 379 -35.25 0.13 -0.49
N PHE A 380 -35.71 0.63 0.65
CA PHE A 380 -36.69 -0.03 1.53
C PHE A 380 -37.96 0.82 1.73
N PRO A 381 -38.76 1.07 0.68
CA PRO A 381 -39.90 1.99 0.75
C PRO A 381 -41.04 1.51 1.66
N ASP A 382 -41.14 0.20 1.89
CA ASP A 382 -42.19 -0.42 2.68
C ASP A 382 -41.81 -0.57 4.17
N GLU A 383 -40.59 -0.17 4.55
CA GLU A 383 -40.06 -0.25 5.90
C GLU A 383 -39.95 1.13 6.56
N ASP A 384 -40.16 1.19 7.88
CA ASP A 384 -39.90 2.40 8.67
C ASP A 384 -38.41 2.47 9.03
N VAL A 385 -37.60 2.96 8.09
CA VAL A 385 -36.14 3.04 8.26
C VAL A 385 -35.77 4.17 9.25
N PRO A 386 -35.22 3.83 10.44
CA PRO A 386 -34.84 4.83 11.43
C PRO A 386 -33.61 5.62 10.97
N ASP A 387 -33.48 6.88 11.41
CA ASP A 387 -32.24 7.63 11.22
C ASP A 387 -31.06 6.93 11.89
N ALA A 388 -29.92 6.86 11.19
CA ALA A 388 -28.67 6.38 11.77
C ALA A 388 -28.26 7.24 12.98
N THR A 389 -28.00 6.57 14.11
CA THR A 389 -27.62 7.21 15.37
C THR A 389 -26.18 7.73 15.35
N ASP A 390 -25.32 7.09 14.57
CA ASP A 390 -23.91 7.45 14.43
C ASP A 390 -23.42 7.13 13.01
N ILE A 391 -22.29 7.72 12.59
CA ILE A 391 -21.63 7.46 11.32
C ILE A 391 -20.12 7.55 11.49
N LEU A 392 -19.38 6.66 10.82
CA LEU A 392 -17.93 6.73 10.74
C LEU A 392 -17.50 6.85 9.29
N VAL A 393 -16.79 7.94 8.97
CA VAL A 393 -16.23 8.20 7.64
C VAL A 393 -14.71 8.30 7.74
N PRO A 394 -13.96 7.23 7.41
CA PRO A 394 -12.50 7.27 7.32
C PRO A 394 -12.05 8.28 6.25
N ARG A 395 -11.07 9.13 6.59
CA ARG A 395 -10.57 10.21 5.72
C ARG A 395 -9.11 10.01 5.29
N TRP A 396 -8.84 8.88 4.64
CA TRP A 396 -7.48 8.47 4.25
C TRP A 396 -6.83 9.38 3.22
N TRP A 397 -7.61 9.97 2.31
CA TRP A 397 -7.08 10.90 1.30
C TRP A 397 -6.69 12.25 1.91
N SER A 398 -7.50 12.73 2.85
CA SER A 398 -7.26 13.98 3.57
C SER A 398 -6.10 13.87 4.56
N ASP A 399 -5.86 12.68 5.12
CA ASP A 399 -4.75 12.43 6.03
C ASP A 399 -3.39 12.59 5.31
N ARG A 400 -2.57 13.52 5.82
CA ARG A 400 -1.26 13.83 5.26
C ARG A 400 -0.26 12.68 5.32
N PHE A 401 -0.46 11.66 6.14
CA PHE A 401 0.43 10.50 6.28
C PHE A 401 0.07 9.32 5.37
N PHE A 402 -1.06 9.40 4.67
CA PHE A 402 -1.53 8.32 3.79
C PHE A 402 -1.90 8.82 2.39
N ARG A 403 -2.62 9.93 2.28
CA ARG A 403 -3.02 10.54 0.99
C ARG A 403 -3.71 9.55 0.03
N GLY A 404 -4.48 8.62 0.59
CA GLY A 404 -5.22 7.60 -0.13
C GLY A 404 -5.19 6.25 0.58
N SER A 405 -5.85 5.26 -0.02
CA SER A 405 -6.03 3.93 0.56
C SER A 405 -5.01 2.93 0.00
N PHE A 406 -4.88 2.77 -1.31
CA PHE A 406 -3.91 1.85 -1.92
C PHE A 406 -3.60 2.22 -3.36
N SER A 407 -2.52 1.68 -3.94
CA SER A 407 -2.19 2.00 -5.33
C SER A 407 -2.99 1.16 -6.31
N ASN A 408 -3.36 1.76 -7.45
CA ASN A 408 -3.94 1.06 -8.60
C ASN A 408 -2.99 1.19 -9.80
N TRP A 409 -3.06 0.24 -10.75
CA TRP A 409 -2.20 0.24 -11.93
C TRP A 409 -2.90 0.92 -13.12
N PRO A 410 -2.55 2.17 -13.47
CA PRO A 410 -3.23 2.86 -14.54
C PRO A 410 -2.75 2.46 -15.93
N ILE A 411 -3.63 2.62 -16.91
CA ILE A 411 -3.29 2.50 -18.32
C ILE A 411 -2.23 3.55 -18.70
N GLY A 412 -1.20 3.10 -19.42
CA GLY A 412 -0.07 3.94 -19.84
C GLY A 412 1.19 3.76 -19.00
N VAL A 413 1.12 3.11 -17.85
CA VAL A 413 2.30 2.70 -17.08
C VAL A 413 2.65 1.26 -17.45
N SER A 414 3.77 1.06 -18.12
CA SER A 414 4.28 -0.29 -18.39
C SER A 414 5.00 -0.87 -17.17
N ARG A 415 5.35 -2.15 -17.28
CA ARG A 415 6.16 -2.81 -16.26
C ARG A 415 7.52 -2.13 -16.04
N TYR A 416 8.08 -1.51 -17.09
CA TYR A 416 9.35 -0.79 -16.99
C TYR A 416 9.24 0.44 -16.08
N GLU A 417 8.23 1.28 -16.28
CA GLU A 417 7.99 2.44 -15.40
C GLU A 417 7.60 2.01 -13.98
N TYR A 418 6.82 0.92 -13.84
CA TYR A 418 6.51 0.39 -12.51
C TYR A 418 7.77 -0.09 -11.76
N ASP A 419 8.71 -0.77 -12.43
CA ASP A 419 9.98 -1.16 -11.81
C ASP A 419 10.86 0.05 -11.44
N GLN A 420 10.68 1.20 -12.09
CA GLN A 420 11.31 2.45 -11.66
C GLN A 420 10.74 2.99 -10.34
N LEU A 421 9.44 2.77 -10.07
CA LEU A 421 8.84 3.11 -8.79
C LEU A 421 9.49 2.33 -7.64
N ARG A 422 9.92 1.09 -7.91
CA ARG A 422 10.66 0.23 -6.95
C ARG A 422 12.14 0.59 -6.82
N ALA A 423 12.75 1.13 -7.87
CA ALA A 423 14.19 1.31 -7.95
C ALA A 423 14.73 2.26 -6.86
N PRO A 424 15.88 1.93 -6.24
CA PRO A 424 16.54 2.80 -5.27
C PRO A 424 17.22 3.99 -5.96
N VAL A 425 17.46 5.05 -5.18
CA VAL A 425 18.16 6.27 -5.57
C VAL A 425 19.36 6.45 -4.66
N GLY A 426 20.54 6.06 -5.14
CA GLY A 426 21.76 6.09 -4.34
C GLY A 426 21.61 5.24 -3.06
N ARG A 427 21.45 5.91 -1.91
CA ARG A 427 21.27 5.28 -0.59
C ARG A 427 19.84 5.35 -0.06
N VAL A 428 18.90 5.82 -0.88
CA VAL A 428 17.46 5.88 -0.59
C VAL A 428 16.78 4.69 -1.26
N TYR A 429 16.21 3.80 -0.45
CA TYR A 429 15.45 2.64 -0.88
C TYR A 429 13.96 2.87 -0.63
N PHE A 430 13.12 2.19 -1.40
CA PHE A 430 11.66 2.31 -1.33
C PHE A 430 11.04 0.94 -1.08
N THR A 431 10.00 0.92 -0.26
CA THR A 431 9.17 -0.27 0.00
C THR A 431 7.72 0.15 0.25
N GLY A 432 6.80 -0.81 0.29
CA GLY A 432 5.35 -0.55 0.33
C GLY A 432 4.62 -1.40 -0.70
N GLU A 433 3.30 -1.49 -0.59
CA GLU A 433 2.50 -2.26 -1.58
C GLU A 433 2.69 -1.73 -3.02
N HIS A 434 2.85 -0.41 -3.20
CA HIS A 434 3.20 0.23 -4.47
C HIS A 434 4.59 -0.15 -5.03
N THR A 435 5.38 -0.93 -4.28
CA THR A 435 6.62 -1.53 -4.77
C THR A 435 6.57 -3.07 -4.84
N SER A 436 5.41 -3.67 -4.55
CA SER A 436 5.24 -5.12 -4.67
C SER A 436 5.31 -5.52 -6.13
N GLU A 437 6.07 -6.56 -6.44
CA GLU A 437 6.27 -6.93 -7.84
C GLU A 437 4.98 -7.29 -8.59
N ARG A 438 4.05 -7.94 -7.89
CA ARG A 438 2.84 -8.51 -8.50
C ARG A 438 1.57 -8.21 -7.72
N TYR A 439 1.67 -7.72 -6.49
CA TYR A 439 0.54 -7.66 -5.56
C TYR A 439 0.35 -6.26 -4.97
N ASN A 440 0.57 -5.21 -5.77
CA ASN A 440 0.25 -3.84 -5.36
C ASN A 440 -1.26 -3.75 -5.00
N GLY A 441 -1.63 -2.87 -4.08
CA GLY A 441 -2.98 -2.84 -3.51
C GLY A 441 -3.13 -3.58 -2.18
N TYR A 442 -2.35 -4.65 -1.95
CA TYR A 442 -2.67 -5.63 -0.89
C TYR A 442 -1.74 -5.63 0.31
N VAL A 443 -2.25 -6.19 1.42
CA VAL A 443 -1.50 -6.48 2.66
C VAL A 443 -0.32 -7.43 2.40
N HIS A 444 -0.55 -8.56 1.71
CA HIS A 444 0.53 -9.47 1.32
C HIS A 444 1.51 -8.83 0.34
N GLY A 445 1.04 -7.90 -0.49
CA GLY A 445 1.90 -7.10 -1.35
C GLY A 445 2.91 -6.26 -0.59
N ALA A 446 2.43 -5.48 0.39
CA ALA A 446 3.29 -4.71 1.26
C ALA A 446 4.24 -5.60 2.08
N PHE A 447 3.75 -6.73 2.60
CA PHE A 447 4.56 -7.71 3.32
C PHE A 447 5.72 -8.24 2.47
N LEU A 448 5.45 -8.70 1.25
CA LEU A 448 6.44 -9.25 0.33
C LEU A 448 7.41 -8.17 -0.17
N ALA A 449 6.91 -6.98 -0.50
CA ALA A 449 7.74 -5.84 -0.87
C ALA A 449 8.72 -5.45 0.25
N GLY A 450 8.31 -5.62 1.52
CA GLY A 450 9.18 -5.43 2.67
C GLY A 450 10.41 -6.36 2.65
N ILE A 451 10.21 -7.62 2.23
CA ILE A 451 11.28 -8.61 2.03
C ILE A 451 12.16 -8.22 0.86
N ASP A 452 11.57 -7.97 -0.31
CA ASP A 452 12.30 -7.69 -1.54
C ASP A 452 13.21 -6.46 -1.39
N SER A 453 12.67 -5.35 -0.86
CA SER A 453 13.42 -4.13 -0.63
C SER A 453 14.55 -4.32 0.39
N ALA A 454 14.32 -5.12 1.44
CA ALA A 454 15.36 -5.50 2.38
C ALA A 454 16.47 -6.27 1.66
N GLU A 455 16.16 -7.28 0.84
CA GLU A 455 17.16 -8.07 0.14
C GLU A 455 17.99 -7.24 -0.85
N ILE A 456 17.37 -6.29 -1.56
CA ILE A 456 18.10 -5.37 -2.45
C ILE A 456 19.09 -4.52 -1.64
N LEU A 457 18.66 -3.97 -0.50
CA LEU A 457 19.53 -3.19 0.39
C LEU A 457 20.67 -4.05 0.94
N ILE A 458 20.36 -5.25 1.42
CA ILE A 458 21.32 -6.20 2.00
C ILE A 458 22.41 -6.57 0.98
N ASN A 459 22.00 -6.88 -0.26
CA ASN A 459 22.94 -7.19 -1.35
C ASN A 459 23.89 -6.00 -1.65
N CYS A 460 23.41 -4.77 -1.58
CA CYS A 460 24.26 -3.60 -1.72
C CYS A 460 25.20 -3.40 -0.52
N ALA A 461 24.64 -3.38 0.70
CA ALA A 461 25.38 -3.07 1.92
C ALA A 461 26.50 -4.10 2.18
N GLN A 462 26.20 -5.38 1.97
CA GLN A 462 27.09 -6.49 2.33
C GLN A 462 27.90 -7.01 1.16
N LYS A 463 27.23 -7.32 0.03
CA LYS A 463 27.90 -7.93 -1.14
C LYS A 463 28.49 -6.88 -2.09
N LYS A 464 28.30 -5.59 -1.80
CA LYS A 464 28.71 -4.45 -2.66
C LYS A 464 28.13 -4.53 -4.07
N MET A 465 27.02 -5.23 -4.23
CA MET A 465 26.27 -5.35 -5.48
C MET A 465 25.09 -4.37 -5.45
N CYS A 466 25.37 -3.10 -5.69
CA CYS A 466 24.40 -2.02 -5.57
C CYS A 466 23.72 -1.63 -6.90
N LYS A 467 24.12 -2.24 -8.02
CA LYS A 467 23.55 -1.93 -9.33
C LYS A 467 22.15 -2.56 -9.43
N TYR A 468 21.13 -1.71 -9.41
CA TYR A 468 19.75 -2.11 -9.68
C TYR A 468 19.47 -1.95 -11.18
N ASN A 469 19.14 -3.04 -11.86
CA ASN A 469 18.74 -3.01 -13.26
C ASN A 469 17.22 -3.02 -13.33
N VAL A 470 16.62 -1.93 -13.81
CA VAL A 470 15.20 -1.91 -14.18
C VAL A 470 15.03 -2.79 -15.42
N GLY A 471 14.25 -3.87 -15.31
CA GLY A 471 14.04 -4.82 -16.40
C GLY A 471 13.25 -4.18 -17.55
N GLY A 472 13.61 -4.47 -18.81
CA GLY A 472 12.73 -4.19 -19.96
C GLY A 472 12.99 -2.91 -20.78
N LYS A 473 14.13 -2.22 -20.65
CA LYS A 473 14.43 -1.03 -21.50
C LYS A 473 14.61 -1.32 -23.00
N HIS A 474 14.60 -2.59 -23.40
CA HIS A 474 14.82 -3.03 -24.78
C HIS A 474 13.75 -4.03 -25.19
N GLY A 475 12.73 -3.51 -25.87
CA GLY A 475 11.75 -4.22 -26.67
C GLY A 475 11.38 -3.36 -27.86
#